data_AF-A0A6B3HFQ9-F1
#
_entry.id   AF-A0A6B3HFQ9-F1
#
_cell.length_a   1.000
_cell.length_b   1.000
_cell.length_c   1.000
_cell.angle_alpha   90.00
_cell.angle_beta   90.00
_cell.angle_gamma   90.00
#
_symmetry.space_group_name_H-M   'P 1'
#
loop_
_entity.id
_entity.type
_entity.pdbx_description
1 polymer ?
#
loop_
_entity_poly.entity_id
_entity_poly.type
_entity_poly.pdbx_seq_one_letter_code
_entity_poly.pdbx_strand_id
1 'polypeptide(L)'
;NVVERLKPLFRTGECSVLLFLPAAHVFGRLVEVASVMAPIKLGCVPDIKNLTDELASFRPTLILGVPRVFEKVYNAARAKAQADGKGKIF
;
A
#
# COMPACT_ATOMS: atom_id res chain seq x y z
N ASN A 1 10.37 -12.92 -15.07
CA ASN A 1 9.63 -11.63 -14.97
C ASN A 1 9.61 -11.16 -13.50
N VAL A 2 8.95 -10.05 -13.14
CA VAL A 2 8.97 -9.53 -11.75
C VAL A 2 8.31 -10.48 -10.75
N VAL A 3 7.23 -11.16 -11.14
CA VAL A 3 6.54 -12.17 -10.34
C VAL A 3 7.49 -13.30 -9.95
N GLU A 4 8.29 -13.80 -10.90
CA GLU A 4 9.25 -14.87 -10.63
C GLU A 4 10.40 -14.44 -9.70
N ARG A 5 10.84 -13.18 -9.79
CA ARG A 5 11.92 -12.64 -8.94
C ARG A 5 11.43 -12.33 -7.53
N LEU A 6 10.14 -12.04 -7.37
CA LEU A 6 9.50 -11.66 -6.12
C LEU A 6 8.40 -12.64 -5.72
N LYS A 7 8.56 -13.94 -6.00
CA LYS A 7 7.54 -14.98 -5.75
C LYS A 7 6.88 -14.90 -4.36
N PRO A 8 7.61 -14.67 -3.25
CA PRO A 8 6.99 -14.59 -1.93
C PRO A 8 5.94 -13.47 -1.78
N LEU A 9 6.02 -12.44 -2.62
CA LEU A 9 5.16 -11.26 -2.65
C LEU A 9 3.90 -11.43 -3.50
N PHE A 10 3.84 -12.45 -4.37
CA PHE A 10 2.75 -12.64 -5.32
C PHE A 10 2.15 -14.05 -5.20
N ARG A 11 1.71 -14.44 -3.99
CA ARG A 11 1.07 -15.73 -3.73
C ARG A 11 -0.45 -15.63 -3.88
N THR A 12 -1.00 -16.30 -4.88
CA THR A 12 -2.45 -16.34 -5.13
C THR A 12 -3.23 -16.85 -3.92
N GLY A 13 -4.30 -16.15 -3.56
CA GLY A 13 -5.15 -16.47 -2.41
C GLY A 13 -4.61 -15.97 -1.06
N GLU A 14 -3.34 -15.62 -0.97
CA GLU A 14 -2.70 -15.15 0.27
C GLU A 14 -2.35 -13.66 0.23
N CYS A 15 -1.91 -13.19 -0.94
CA CYS A 15 -1.40 -11.84 -1.11
C CYS A 15 -2.47 -10.87 -1.62
N SER A 16 -2.30 -9.62 -1.22
CA SER A 16 -3.11 -8.48 -1.61
C SER A 16 -2.30 -7.19 -1.60
N VAL A 17 -2.60 -6.29 -2.54
CA VAL A 17 -1.94 -4.98 -2.68
C VAL A 17 -2.98 -3.90 -2.95
N LEU A 18 -2.77 -2.72 -2.36
CA LEU A 18 -3.58 -1.53 -2.63
C LEU A 18 -2.82 -0.60 -3.57
N LEU A 19 -3.33 -0.42 -4.78
CA LEU A 19 -2.79 0.49 -5.79
C LEU A 19 -3.41 1.89 -5.61
N PHE A 20 -2.54 2.84 -5.26
CA PHE A 20 -2.86 4.26 -5.13
C PHE A 20 -1.93 5.15 -5.98
N LEU A 21 -1.11 4.51 -6.83
CA LEU A 21 -0.27 5.18 -7.81
C LEU A 21 -0.97 5.17 -9.17
N PRO A 22 -0.90 6.27 -9.96
CA PRO A 22 -1.46 6.29 -11.30
C PRO A 22 -0.87 5.19 -12.20
N ALA A 23 -1.67 4.65 -13.10
CA ALA A 23 -1.23 3.65 -14.10
C ALA A 23 -0.22 4.22 -15.11
N ALA A 24 -0.07 5.55 -15.19
CA ALA A 24 0.99 6.22 -15.95
C ALA A 24 2.37 6.12 -15.27
N HIS A 25 2.40 5.86 -13.96
CA HIS A 25 3.65 5.66 -13.22
C HIS A 25 4.12 4.22 -13.38
N VAL A 26 5.37 4.01 -13.83
CA VAL A 26 5.90 2.67 -14.14
C VAL A 26 5.79 1.69 -12.96
N PHE A 27 5.97 2.17 -11.72
CA PHE A 27 5.83 1.30 -10.54
C PHE A 27 4.37 0.87 -10.31
N GLY A 28 3.40 1.77 -10.52
CA GLY A 28 1.99 1.42 -10.41
C GLY A 28 1.58 0.42 -11.49
N ARG A 29 2.01 0.67 -12.73
CA ARG A 29 1.80 -0.24 -13.87
C ARG A 29 2.41 -1.63 -13.64
N LEU A 30 3.64 -1.67 -13.11
CA LEU A 30 4.33 -2.93 -12.81
C LEU A 30 3.52 -3.78 -11.83
N VAL A 31 3.02 -3.17 -10.76
CA VAL A 31 2.25 -3.87 -9.71
C VAL A 31 0.89 -4.32 -10.23
N GLU A 32 0.22 -3.46 -11.00
CA GLU A 32 -1.05 -3.76 -11.65
C GLU A 32 -0.91 -5.01 -12.54
N VAL A 33 0.06 -5.01 -13.45
CA VAL A 33 0.31 -6.14 -14.35
C VAL A 33 0.76 -7.38 -13.59
N ALA A 34 1.66 -7.25 -12.61
CA ALA A 34 2.12 -8.37 -11.80
C ALA A 34 0.98 -9.05 -11.03
N SER A 35 0.02 -8.26 -10.53
CA SER A 35 -1.15 -8.77 -9.79
C SER A 35 -2.13 -9.54 -10.67
N VAL A 36 -2.12 -9.28 -11.99
CA VAL A 36 -2.88 -10.06 -12.99
C VAL A 36 -2.11 -11.32 -13.39
N MET A 37 -0.79 -11.22 -13.58
CA MET A 37 0.07 -12.36 -13.96
C MET A 37 0.17 -13.42 -12.87
N ALA A 38 0.21 -13.02 -11.60
CA ALA A 38 0.02 -13.88 -10.44
C ALA A 38 -1.23 -13.41 -9.72
N PRO A 39 -2.40 -14.02 -10.00
CA PRO A 39 -3.70 -13.52 -9.53
C PRO A 39 -3.70 -13.33 -8.01
N ILE A 40 -3.54 -12.08 -7.57
CA ILE A 40 -3.62 -11.67 -6.16
C ILE A 40 -4.68 -10.58 -6.03
N LYS A 41 -5.16 -10.33 -4.82
CA LYS A 41 -6.20 -9.33 -4.60
C LYS A 41 -5.64 -7.91 -4.82
N LEU A 42 -6.07 -7.26 -5.88
CA LEU A 42 -5.73 -5.88 -6.19
C LEU A 42 -6.87 -4.94 -5.77
N GLY A 43 -6.62 -4.04 -4.83
CA GLY A 43 -7.48 -2.90 -4.54
C GLY A 43 -6.99 -1.67 -5.28
N CYS A 44 -7.91 -0.79 -5.72
CA CYS A 44 -7.55 0.44 -6.43
C CYS A 44 -8.24 1.63 -5.77
N VAL A 45 -7.47 2.69 -5.51
CA VAL A 45 -7.99 3.99 -5.06
C VAL A 45 -7.47 5.09 -5.97
N PRO A 46 -8.26 6.16 -6.20
CA PRO A 46 -7.94 7.15 -7.22
C PRO A 46 -6.78 8.09 -6.83
N ASP A 47 -6.57 8.31 -5.53
CA ASP A 47 -5.49 9.16 -5.02
C ASP A 47 -5.07 8.76 -3.58
N ILE A 48 -4.06 9.45 -3.04
CA ILE A 48 -3.50 9.17 -1.72
C ILE A 48 -4.13 10.01 -0.59
N LYS A 49 -5.19 10.79 -0.82
CA LYS A 49 -5.72 11.75 0.16
C LYS A 49 -6.10 11.06 1.47
N ASN A 50 -6.84 9.96 1.38
CA ASN A 50 -7.31 9.17 2.51
C ASN A 50 -6.50 7.88 2.69
N LEU A 51 -5.24 7.84 2.23
CA LEU A 51 -4.45 6.62 2.13
C LEU A 51 -4.39 5.80 3.43
N THR A 52 -4.27 6.44 4.58
CA THR A 52 -4.23 5.75 5.88
C THR A 52 -5.53 5.01 6.19
N ASP A 53 -6.67 5.59 5.87
CA ASP A 53 -7.99 4.98 6.11
C ASP A 53 -8.24 3.86 5.10
N GLU A 54 -7.86 4.07 3.84
CA GLU A 54 -7.93 3.06 2.78
C GLU A 54 -7.06 1.84 3.11
N LEU A 55 -5.83 2.05 3.60
CA LEU A 55 -4.94 0.97 4.05
C LEU A 55 -5.54 0.23 5.26
N ALA A 56 -6.12 0.96 6.22
CA ALA A 56 -6.75 0.36 7.39
C ALA A 56 -7.99 -0.48 7.04
N SER A 57 -8.77 -0.04 6.06
CA SER A 57 -9.95 -0.75 5.56
C SER A 57 -9.57 -1.99 4.74
N PHE A 58 -8.70 -1.81 3.74
CA PHE A 58 -8.33 -2.87 2.80
C PHE A 58 -7.40 -3.93 3.41
N ARG A 59 -6.55 -3.54 4.37
CA ARG A 59 -5.54 -4.39 5.04
C ARG A 59 -4.71 -5.20 4.03
N PRO A 60 -3.95 -4.53 3.14
CA PRO A 60 -3.14 -5.24 2.17
C PRO A 60 -2.01 -6.00 2.86
N THR A 61 -1.59 -7.12 2.27
CA THR A 61 -0.37 -7.82 2.71
C THR A 61 0.91 -7.19 2.16
N LEU A 62 0.78 -6.36 1.12
CA LEU A 62 1.87 -5.65 0.45
C LEU A 62 1.55 -4.16 0.33
N ILE A 63 2.53 -3.32 0.63
CA ILE A 63 2.41 -1.87 0.52
C ILE A 63 3.42 -1.35 -0.51
N LEU A 64 2.96 -0.48 -1.40
CA LEU A 64 3.82 0.24 -2.33
C LEU A 64 4.59 1.34 -1.59
N GLY A 65 5.87 1.10 -1.34
CA GLY A 65 6.71 2.02 -0.59
C GLY A 65 7.34 3.10 -1.46
N VAL A 66 6.97 4.37 -1.24
CA VAL A 66 7.74 5.54 -1.69
C VAL A 66 7.92 6.50 -0.50
N PRO A 67 9.00 7.31 -0.43
CA PRO A 67 9.30 8.12 0.75
C PRO A 67 8.11 8.94 1.27
N ARG A 68 7.38 9.58 0.35
CA ARG A 68 6.22 10.41 0.68
C ARG A 68 5.07 9.66 1.35
N VAL A 69 4.89 8.37 1.02
CA VAL A 69 3.87 7.53 1.64
C VAL A 69 4.22 7.25 3.09
N PHE A 70 5.46 6.86 3.37
CA PHE A 70 5.91 6.59 4.73
C PHE A 70 5.84 7.84 5.61
N GLU A 71 6.27 8.99 5.10
CA GLU A 71 6.11 10.28 5.78
C GLU A 71 4.65 10.57 6.14
N LYS A 72 3.74 10.37 5.19
CA LYS A 72 2.31 10.65 5.41
C LYS A 72 1.72 9.73 6.47
N VAL A 73 1.99 8.43 6.39
CA VAL A 73 1.53 7.44 7.37
C VAL A 73 2.07 7.76 8.76
N TYR A 74 3.37 8.04 8.87
CA TYR A 74 4.02 8.41 10.13
C TYR A 74 3.41 9.68 10.74
N ASN A 75 3.27 10.74 9.95
CA ASN A 75 2.72 12.02 10.43
C ASN A 75 1.26 11.89 10.87
N ALA A 76 0.45 11.12 10.13
CA ALA A 76 -0.93 10.85 10.51
C ALA A 76 -1.01 10.06 11.83
N ALA A 77 -0.19 9.02 11.98
CA ALA A 77 -0.12 8.22 13.20
C ALA A 77 0.35 9.07 14.40
N ARG A 78 1.35 9.94 14.20
CA ARG A 78 1.84 10.87 15.23
C ARG A 78 0.77 11.87 15.64
N ALA A 79 0.09 12.48 14.68
CA ALA A 79 -0.99 13.43 14.95
C ALA A 79 -2.12 12.78 15.75
N LYS A 80 -2.52 11.55 15.39
CA LYS A 80 -3.52 10.77 16.12
C LYS A 80 -3.07 10.48 17.56
N ALA A 81 -1.82 10.05 17.75
CA ALA A 81 -1.31 9.76 19.09
C ALA A 81 -1.25 11.02 19.98
N GLN A 82 -0.93 12.19 19.42
CA GLN A 82 -0.99 13.45 20.16
C GLN A 82 -2.43 13.79 20.56
N ALA A 83 -3.39 13.67 19.64
CA ALA A 83 -4.82 13.91 19.92
C ALA A 83 -5.37 12.95 20.99
N ASP A 84 -4.94 11.69 20.98
CA ASP A 84 -5.34 10.65 21.94
C ASP A 84 -4.60 10.75 23.30
N GLY A 85 -3.76 11.78 23.50
CA GLY A 85 -2.97 11.96 24.73
C GLY A 85 -1.80 10.96 24.89
N LYS A 86 -1.54 10.13 23.88
CA LYS A 86 -0.47 9.12 23.83
C LYS A 86 0.84 9.64 23.21
N GLY A 87 0.93 10.94 22.96
CA GLY A 87 2.05 11.55 22.26
C GLY A 87 3.44 11.35 22.89
N LYS A 88 3.51 11.03 24.20
CA LYS A 88 4.78 10.78 24.91
C LYS A 88 5.37 9.39 24.65
N ILE A 89 4.56 8.44 24.22
CA ILE A 89 4.95 7.03 23.98
C ILE A 89 4.87 6.64 22.50
N PHE A 90 4.62 7.62 21.62
CA PHE A 90 4.57 7.45 20.18
C PHE A 90 5.96 7.62 19.56
#